data_AF-A0A4P7VGJ1-F1
#
_entry.id   AF-A0A4P7VGJ1-F1
#
_cell.length_a   1.000
_cell.length_b   1.000
_cell.length_c   1.000
_cell.angle_alpha   90.00
_cell.angle_beta   90.00
_cell.angle_gamma   90.00
#
_symmetry.space_group_name_H-M   'P 1'
#
loop_
_entity.id
_entity.type
_entity.pdbx_description
1 polymer ?
#
loop_
_entity_poly.entity_id
_entity_poly.type
_entity_poly.pdbx_seq_one_letter_code
_entity_poly.pdbx_strand_id
1 'polypeptide(L)'
;MTENRIRPIDDIRIELYDDNGMVDAYQGSGYHTVDEAIRNAFDGVRSEMNIEDYVFKVINLTTGTSARYRINAGGNVKILPEM
;
A
#
# COMPACT_ATOMS: atom_id res chain seq x y z
N MET A 1 5.92 14.69 8.25
CA MET A 1 5.30 13.59 7.47
C MET A 1 4.25 14.21 6.59
N THR A 2 4.50 14.27 5.28
CA THR A 2 3.46 14.65 4.32
C THR A 2 2.43 13.54 4.32
N GLU A 3 1.18 13.85 4.63
CA GLU A 3 0.08 12.91 4.49
C GLU A 3 0.09 12.43 3.03
N ASN A 4 0.30 11.13 2.77
CA ASN A 4 0.20 10.59 1.41
C ASN A 4 -1.28 10.51 1.04
N ARG A 5 -1.88 11.69 0.87
CA ARG A 5 -3.28 11.87 0.56
C ARG A 5 -3.48 11.42 -0.88
N ILE A 6 -4.28 10.38 -1.05
CA ILE A 6 -4.69 9.91 -2.36
C ILE A 6 -6.07 10.46 -2.72
N ARG A 7 -6.31 10.62 -4.02
CA ARG A 7 -7.59 10.99 -4.61
C ARG A 7 -7.93 9.99 -5.71
N PRO A 8 -9.22 9.80 -6.03
CA PRO A 8 -9.61 8.82 -7.07
C PRO A 8 -8.99 9.05 -8.45
N ILE A 9 -8.63 10.29 -8.78
CA ILE A 9 -7.99 10.63 -10.05
C ILE A 9 -6.47 10.32 -10.08
N ASP A 10 -5.87 10.09 -8.91
CA ASP A 10 -4.44 9.82 -8.83
C ASP A 10 -4.13 8.40 -9.33
N ASP A 11 -3.01 8.27 -10.04
CA ASP A 11 -2.42 7.00 -10.46
C ASP A 11 -1.55 6.47 -9.33
N ILE A 12 -1.97 5.36 -8.74
CA ILE A 12 -1.37 4.78 -7.53
C ILE A 12 -0.70 3.45 -7.88
N ARG A 13 0.57 3.33 -7.54
CA ARG A 13 1.31 2.07 -7.53
C ARG A 13 1.51 1.60 -6.10
N ILE A 14 1.14 0.34 -5.83
CA ILE A 14 1.30 -0.33 -4.55
C ILE A 14 2.33 -1.43 -4.75
N GLU A 15 3.45 -1.36 -4.03
CA GLU A 15 4.47 -2.42 -3.99
C GLU A 15 4.32 -3.18 -2.66
N LEU A 16 4.31 -4.50 -2.74
CA LEU A 16 4.15 -5.39 -1.59
C LEU A 16 5.48 -6.05 -1.26
N TYR A 17 5.85 -6.05 0.02
CA TYR A 17 7.09 -6.64 0.50
C TYR A 17 6.81 -7.60 1.64
N ASP A 18 7.46 -8.76 1.61
CA ASP A 18 7.60 -9.69 2.74
C ASP A 18 9.05 -9.65 3.27
N ASP A 19 9.38 -10.55 4.20
CA ASP A 19 10.74 -10.66 4.75
C ASP A 19 11.79 -11.09 3.70
N ASN A 20 11.37 -11.69 2.58
CA ASN A 20 12.26 -12.12 1.49
C ASN A 20 12.46 -11.04 0.42
N GLY A 21 11.66 -9.97 0.43
CA GLY A 21 11.78 -8.83 -0.46
C GLY A 21 10.46 -8.47 -1.14
N MET A 22 10.55 -7.94 -2.37
CA MET A 22 9.37 -7.55 -3.13
C MET A 22 8.63 -8.79 -3.63
N VAL A 23 7.34 -8.88 -3.29
CA VAL A 23 6.46 -9.99 -3.69
C VAL A 23 5.70 -9.66 -4.96
N ASP A 24 5.08 -8.48 -5.02
CA ASP A 24 4.28 -8.06 -6.18
C ASP A 24 4.14 -6.53 -6.25
N ALA A 25 3.62 -6.03 -7.37
CA ALA A 25 3.18 -4.66 -7.51
C ALA A 25 1.87 -4.55 -8.30
N TYR A 26 0.97 -3.70 -7.81
CA TYR A 26 -0.27 -3.33 -8.48
C TYR A 26 -0.25 -1.85 -8.84
N GLN A 27 -0.80 -1.48 -9.99
CA GLN A 27 -0.99 -0.09 -10.38
C GLN A 27 -2.44 0.15 -10.82
N GLY A 28 -3.05 1.21 -10.32
CA GLY A 28 -4.41 1.59 -10.68
C GLY A 28 -4.83 2.95 -10.12
N SER A 29 -6.02 3.36 -10.51
CA SER A 29 -6.68 4.60 -10.07
C SER A 29 -8.07 4.29 -9.52
N GLY A 30 -8.75 5.30 -8.98
CA GLY A 30 -10.12 5.19 -8.46
C GLY A 30 -10.20 5.07 -6.94
N TYR A 31 -9.07 4.99 -6.25
CA TYR A 31 -9.02 4.83 -4.79
C TYR A 31 -9.34 6.12 -4.05
N HIS A 32 -10.18 6.02 -3.03
CA HIS A 32 -10.52 7.13 -2.13
C HIS A 32 -9.60 7.17 -0.91
N THR A 33 -9.01 6.05 -0.51
CA THR A 33 -8.13 5.96 0.68
C THR A 33 -6.97 4.99 0.52
N VAL A 34 -5.89 5.20 1.27
CA VAL A 34 -4.73 4.31 1.28
C VAL A 34 -5.10 2.88 1.70
N ASP A 35 -6.03 2.72 2.65
CA ASP A 35 -6.54 1.41 3.09
C ASP A 35 -7.22 0.65 1.94
N GLU A 36 -8.07 1.33 1.17
CA GLU A 36 -8.72 0.75 0.00
C GLU A 36 -7.71 0.30 -1.06
N ALA A 37 -6.72 1.13 -1.37
CA ALA A 37 -5.67 0.79 -2.34
C ALA A 37 -4.85 -0.43 -1.88
N ILE A 38 -4.50 -0.49 -0.59
CA ILE A 38 -3.76 -1.62 0.00
C ILE A 38 -4.58 -2.91 -0.07
N ARG A 39 -5.85 -2.88 0.34
CA ARG A 39 -6.72 -4.07 0.33
C ARG A 39 -6.95 -4.57 -1.09
N ASN A 40 -7.20 -3.67 -2.04
CA ASN A 40 -7.39 -4.05 -3.44
C ASN A 40 -6.13 -4.69 -4.04
N ALA A 41 -4.94 -4.16 -3.72
CA ALA A 41 -3.69 -4.77 -4.15
C ALA A 41 -3.46 -6.15 -3.51
N PHE A 42 -3.79 -6.29 -2.21
CA PHE A 42 -3.65 -7.56 -1.49
C PHE A 42 -4.62 -8.64 -2.00
N ASP A 43 -5.87 -8.29 -2.35
CA ASP A 43 -6.85 -9.21 -2.92
C ASP A 43 -6.36 -9.86 -4.24
N GLY A 44 -5.46 -9.18 -4.97
CA GLY A 44 -4.83 -9.71 -6.18
C GLY A 44 -3.73 -10.73 -5.91
N VAL A 45 -3.19 -10.79 -4.69
CA VAL A 45 -2.10 -11.69 -4.32
C VAL A 45 -2.66 -13.07 -4.01
N ARG A 46 -2.16 -14.08 -4.73
CA ARG A 46 -2.39 -15.48 -4.35
C ARG A 46 -1.37 -15.91 -3.30
N SER A 47 -1.55 -15.47 -2.06
CA SER A 47 -0.70 -15.84 -0.92
C SER A 47 -1.52 -16.44 0.21
N GLU A 48 -0.92 -17.40 0.92
CA GLU A 48 -1.47 -17.97 2.17
C GLU A 48 -1.12 -17.10 3.40
N MET A 49 -0.26 -16.08 3.23
CA MET A 49 0.16 -15.19 4.32
C MET A 49 -0.91 -14.14 4.65
N ASN A 50 -0.91 -13.65 5.88
CA ASN A 50 -1.85 -12.61 6.30
C ASN A 50 -1.41 -11.25 5.78
N ILE A 51 -2.36 -10.36 5.52
CA ILE A 51 -2.09 -8.97 5.09
C ILE A 51 -1.19 -8.21 6.07
N GLU A 52 -1.17 -8.60 7.35
CA GLU A 52 -0.36 -8.03 8.43
C GLU A 52 1.14 -8.38 8.30
N ASP A 53 1.47 -9.43 7.56
CA ASP A 53 2.84 -9.89 7.35
C ASP A 53 3.54 -9.08 6.25
N TYR A 54 2.79 -8.27 5.51
CA TYR A 54 3.31 -7.46 4.42
C TYR A 54 3.58 -6.01 4.81
N VAL A 55 4.61 -5.43 4.21
CA VAL A 55 4.82 -3.98 4.13
C VAL A 55 4.35 -3.50 2.76
N PHE A 56 3.51 -2.47 2.76
CA PHE A 56 2.96 -1.87 1.54
C PHE A 56 3.62 -0.52 1.31
N LYS A 57 4.29 -0.35 0.18
CA LYS A 57 4.77 0.95 -0.26
C LYS A 57 3.77 1.51 -1.27
N VAL A 58 3.09 2.58 -0.88
CA VAL A 58 2.08 3.24 -1.71
C VAL A 58 2.71 4.47 -2.34
N ILE A 59 2.80 4.47 -3.66
CA ILE A 59 3.42 5.49 -4.49
C ILE A 59 2.31 6.15 -5.29
N ASN A 60 2.13 7.45 -5.08
CA ASN A 60 1.27 8.27 -5.93
C ASN A 60 2.12 8.78 -7.10
N LEU A 61 1.95 8.17 -8.27
CA LEU A 61 2.68 8.52 -9.49
C LEU A 61 2.26 9.88 -10.03
N THR A 62 1.05 10.35 -9.70
CA THR A 62 0.55 11.68 -10.09
C THR A 62 1.21 12.81 -9.32
N THR A 63 1.40 12.66 -8.00
CA THR A 63 2.01 13.70 -7.15
C THR A 63 3.50 13.48 -6.91
N GLY A 64 4.02 12.29 -7.22
CA GLY A 64 5.40 11.89 -6.91
C GLY A 64 5.64 11.59 -5.42
N THR A 65 4.59 11.45 -4.61
CA THR A 65 4.71 11.14 -3.17
C THR A 65 4.68 9.64 -2.92
N SER A 66 5.36 9.20 -1.86
CA SER A 66 5.26 7.80 -1.41
C SER A 66 5.31 7.69 0.10
N ALA A 67 4.74 6.62 0.63
CA ALA A 67 4.89 6.25 2.03
C ALA A 67 4.76 4.74 2.21
N ARG A 68 5.31 4.23 3.31
CA ARG A 68 5.23 2.81 3.69
C ARG A 68 4.17 2.59 4.76
N TYR A 69 3.48 1.46 4.67
CA TYR A 69 2.35 1.13 5.50
C TYR A 69 2.39 -0.33 5.93
N ARG A 70 1.76 -0.62 7.07
CA ARG A 70 1.48 -1.97 7.55
C ARG A 70 0.06 -2.03 8.12
N ILE A 71 -0.60 -3.17 7.96
CA ILE A 71 -1.84 -3.46 8.69
C ILE A 71 -1.46 -4.03 10.06
N ASN A 72 -2.01 -3.47 11.14
CA ASN A 72 -1.81 -4.03 12.48
C ASN A 72 -2.82 -5.17 12.77
N ALA A 73 -2.61 -5.89 13.87
CA ALA A 73 -3.50 -6.96 14.36
C ALA A 73 -4.98 -6.55 14.59
N GLY A 74 -5.27 -5.24 14.61
CA GLY A 74 -6.62 -4.70 14.68
C GLY A 74 -7.24 -4.40 13.31
N GLY A 75 -6.55 -4.76 12.21
CA GLY A 75 -6.98 -4.51 10.85
C GLY A 75 -6.82 -3.06 10.38
N ASN A 76 -6.04 -2.23 11.07
CA ASN A 76 -5.88 -0.80 10.76
C ASN A 76 -4.57 -0.51 10.04
N VAL A 77 -4.61 0.34 9.02
CA VAL A 77 -3.42 0.87 8.34
C VAL A 77 -2.63 1.78 9.28
N LYS A 78 -1.32 1.53 9.39
CA LYS A 78 -0.34 2.36 10.09
C LYS A 78 0.76 2.77 9.13
N ILE A 79 1.08 4.06 9.13
CA ILE A 79 2.24 4.58 8.41
C ILE A 79 3.53 4.18 9.15
N LEU A 80 4.53 3.76 8.38
CA LEU A 80 5.87 3.46 8.87
C LEU A 80 6.80 4.66 8.61
N PRO A 81 7.77 4.93 9.49
CA PRO A 81 8.75 5.98 9.26
C PRO A 81 9.54 5.73 7.97
N GLU A 82 9.94 6.79 7.27
CA GLU A 82 10.93 6.71 6.20
C GLU A 82 12.30 6.40 6.82
N MET A 83 13.09 5.54 6.17
CA MET A 83 14.42 5.13 6.63
C MET A 83 15.46 6.09 6.09
#